data_AF-A0A0N4U2P6-F1
#
_entry.id   AF-A0A0N4U2P6-F1
#
_cell.length_a   1.000
_cell.length_b   1.000
_cell.length_c   1.000
_cell.angle_alpha   90.00
_cell.angle_beta   90.00
_cell.angle_gamma   90.00
#
_symmetry.space_group_name_H-M   'P 1'
#
loop_
_entity.id
_entity.type
_entity.pdbx_description
1 polymer ?
#
loop_
_entity_poly.entity_id
_entity_poly.type
_entity_poly.pdbx_seq_one_letter_code
_entity_poly.pdbx_strand_id
1 'polypeptide(L)' 'MVTACRSECLEMNKHKIVRVHLKDGKVHAGVCRNVTKAINEKALSHVFPFVCDKEIGLWEVDEQANFNCDKN' A
#
# COMPACT_ATOMS: atom_id res chain seq x y z
N MET A 1 5.40 -22.86 3.91
CA MET A 1 5.23 -22.12 2.64
C MET A 1 4.10 -21.12 2.86
N VAL A 2 4.38 -19.81 2.85
CA VAL A 2 3.32 -18.79 2.92
C VAL A 2 3.04 -18.37 1.47
N THR A 3 2.05 -19.01 0.84
CA THR A 3 1.89 -19.00 -0.63
C THR A 3 1.02 -17.86 -1.18
N ALA A 4 0.68 -16.85 -0.37
CA ALA A 4 -0.20 -15.79 -0.82
C ALA A 4 0.09 -14.45 -0.15
N CYS A 5 0.00 -13.39 -0.95
CA CYS A 5 -0.04 -12.00 -0.49
C CYS A 5 -1.33 -11.76 0.29
N ARG A 6 -1.27 -11.95 1.61
CA ARG A 6 -2.41 -11.77 2.52
C ARG A 6 -2.72 -10.29 2.71
N SER A 7 -3.95 -9.88 2.45
CA SER A 7 -4.35 -8.47 2.62
C SER A 7 -4.33 -8.07 4.09
N GLU A 8 -4.58 -9.01 5.00
CA GLU A 8 -4.63 -8.78 6.44
C GLU A 8 -3.29 -8.29 6.99
N CYS A 9 -2.16 -8.74 6.41
CA CYS A 9 -0.82 -8.26 6.76
C CYS A 9 -0.63 -6.78 6.42
N LEU A 10 -1.31 -6.31 5.39
CA LEU A 10 -1.18 -4.96 4.87
C LEU A 10 -2.20 -3.99 5.50
N GLU A 11 -3.44 -4.45 5.67
CA GLU A 11 -4.53 -3.71 6.30
C GLU A 11 -4.31 -3.56 7.81
N MET A 12 -3.75 -4.59 8.46
CA MET A 12 -3.54 -4.65 9.92
C MET A 12 -4.81 -4.30 10.73
N ASN A 13 -6.00 -4.54 10.16
CA ASN A 13 -7.30 -4.10 10.70
C ASN A 13 -7.43 -2.59 11.00
N LYS A 14 -6.53 -1.75 10.46
CA LYS A 14 -6.50 -0.30 10.72
C LYS A 14 -6.51 0.53 9.45
N HIS A 15 -5.96 0.00 8.37
CA HIS A 15 -5.81 0.69 7.11
C HIS A 15 -6.67 0.04 6.05
N LYS A 16 -7.00 0.80 5.00
CA LYS A 16 -7.80 0.32 3.88
C LYS A 16 -6.93 0.24 2.63
N ILE A 17 -6.93 -0.91 1.97
CA ILE A 17 -6.41 -1.02 0.61
C ILE A 17 -7.40 -0.31 -0.31
N VAL A 18 -6.94 0.72 -1.02
CA VAL A 18 -7.77 1.55 -1.92
C VAL A 18 -7.52 1.26 -3.39
N ARG A 19 -6.46 0.51 -3.70
CA ARG A 19 -6.12 0.08 -5.06
C ARG A 19 -5.29 -1.20 -5.02
N VAL A 20 -5.51 -2.07 -5.99
CA VAL A 20 -4.71 -3.28 -6.21
C VAL A 20 -4.55 -3.46 -7.72
N HIS A 21 -3.35 -3.78 -8.18
CA HIS A 21 -3.10 -4.19 -9.56
C HIS A 21 -1.97 -5.22 -9.63
N LEU A 22 -1.93 -5.95 -10.74
CA LEU A 22 -0.87 -6.91 -11.05
C LEU A 22 0.08 -6.30 -12.08
N LYS A 23 1.37 -6.36 -11.81
CA LYS A 23 2.42 -5.93 -12.73
C LYS A 23 3.65 -6.81 -12.52
N ASP A 24 4.23 -7.29 -13.61
CA ASP A 24 5.46 -8.12 -13.60
C ASP A 24 5.38 -9.32 -12.63
N GLY A 25 4.21 -9.98 -12.57
CA GLY A 25 3.95 -11.11 -11.67
C GLY A 25 3.69 -10.74 -10.20
N LYS A 26 3.95 -9.50 -9.80
CA LYS A 26 3.82 -8.99 -8.43
C LYS A 26 2.47 -8.32 -8.20
N VAL A 27 2.04 -8.30 -6.94
CA VAL A 27 0.84 -7.58 -6.50
C VAL A 27 1.26 -6.22 -6.00
N HIS A 28 0.74 -5.15 -6.60
CA HIS A 28 0.93 -3.79 -6.13
C HIS A 28 -0.36 -3.32 -5.46
N ALA A 29 -0.25 -2.81 -4.23
CA ALA A 29 -1.36 -2.34 -3.43
C ALA A 29 -1.10 -0.93 -2.90
N GLY A 30 -2.13 -0.10 -2.81
CA GLY A 30 -2.07 1.20 -2.16
C GLY A 30 -2.88 1.19 -0.87
N VAL A 31 -2.25 1.54 0.24
CA VAL A 31 -2.86 1.59 1.56
C VAL A 31 -3.09 3.04 1.95
N CYS A 32 -4.36 3.42 2.12
CA CYS A 32 -4.70 4.74 2.62
C CYS A 32 -4.51 4.78 4.15
N ARG A 33 -3.71 5.73 4.62
CA ARG A 33 -3.46 5.98 6.05
C ARG A 33 -3.76 7.43 6.38
N ASN A 34 -4.27 7.66 7.59
CA ASN A 34 -4.40 9.01 8.11
C ASN A 34 -3.01 9.56 8.43
N VAL A 35 -2.69 10.74 7.91
CA VAL A 35 -1.39 11.40 8.13
C VAL A 35 -1.54 12.82 8.68
N THR A 36 -2.74 13.20 9.14
CA THR A 36 -3.04 14.53 9.68
C THR A 36 -2.05 14.97 10.76
N LYS A 37 -1.55 14.01 11.56
CA LYS A 37 -0.59 14.28 12.66
C LYS A 37 0.89 14.28 12.24
N ALA A 38 1.22 13.82 11.04
CA ALA A 38 2.59 13.41 10.71
C ALA A 38 3.24 14.20 9.57
N ILE A 39 2.52 14.53 8.50
CA ILE A 39 3.17 14.95 7.24
C ILE A 39 2.95 16.43 6.90
N ASN A 40 1.82 17.03 7.27
CA ASN A 40 1.53 18.47 7.22
C ASN A 40 0.03 18.65 7.45
N GLU A 41 -0.39 19.77 8.05
CA GLU A 41 -1.80 20.08 8.35
C GLU A 41 -2.75 20.09 7.13
N LYS A 42 -2.20 20.03 5.91
CA LYS A 42 -2.98 20.07 4.67
C LYS A 42 -3.51 18.71 4.22
N ALA A 43 -2.77 17.62 4.44
CA ALA A 43 -3.15 16.29 3.96
C ALA A 43 -3.73 15.45 5.10
N LEU A 44 -5.02 15.11 5.01
CA LEU A 44 -5.68 14.28 6.02
C LEU A 44 -5.30 12.79 5.88
N SER A 45 -5.05 12.34 4.66
CA SER A 45 -4.69 10.97 4.35
C SER A 45 -3.68 10.89 3.22
N HIS A 46 -2.88 9.81 3.23
CA HIS A 46 -1.89 9.52 2.20
C HIS A 46 -1.97 8.04 1.80
N VAL A 47 -1.78 7.75 0.52
CA VAL A 47 -1.80 6.39 -0.03
C VAL A 47 -0.36 5.89 -0.16
N PHE A 48 0.01 5.02 0.77
CA PHE A 48 1.33 4.38 0.79
C PHE A 48 1.33 3.17 -0.13
N PRO A 49 2.28 3.09 -1.07
CA PRO A 49 2.34 1.98 -2.02
C PRO A 49 3.15 0.82 -1.46
N PHE A 50 2.70 -0.40 -1.76
CA PHE A 50 3.33 -1.64 -1.36
C PHE A 50 3.32 -2.63 -2.52
N VAL A 51 4.33 -3.47 -2.56
CA VAL A 51 4.48 -4.55 -3.53
C VAL A 51 4.63 -5.88 -2.79
N CYS A 52 4.05 -6.94 -3.32
CA CYS A 52 4.23 -8.29 -2.80
C CYS A 52 4.55 -9.27 -3.91
N ASP A 53 5.57 -10.07 -3.64
CA ASP A 53 5.90 -11.25 -4.43
C ASP A 53 4.98 -12.40 -4.01
N LYS A 54 4.26 -12.98 -4.97
CA LYS A 54 3.27 -14.05 -4.70
C LYS A 54 3.91 -15.36 -4.24
N GLU A 55 5.16 -15.61 -4.62
CA GLU A 55 5.87 -16.83 -4.25
C GLU A 55 6.39 -16.75 -2.81
N ILE A 56 6.70 -15.54 -2.33
CA ILE A 56 7.23 -15.27 -0.99
C ILE A 56 6.10 -14.91 0.00
N GLY A 57 5.07 -14.19 -0.47
CA GLY A 57 3.96 -13.68 0.33
C GLY A 57 4.32 -12.50 1.25
N LEU A 58 5.47 -11.84 1.00
CA LEU A 58 5.96 -10.72 1.79
C LEU A 58 5.61 -9.39 1.12
N TRP A 59 5.05 -8.46 1.89
CA TRP A 59 4.80 -7.08 1.47
C TRP A 59 5.99 -6.19 1.79
N GLU A 60 6.40 -5.40 0.81
CA GLU A 60 7.47 -4.40 0.92
C GLU A 60 6.95 -3.04 0.40
N VAL A 61 7.63 -1.96 0.76
CA VAL A 61 7.31 -0.63 0.22
C VAL A 61 7.66 -0.61 -1.26
N ASP A 62 6.74 -0.13 -2.09
CA ASP A 62 7.00 0.05 -3.52
C ASP A 62 7.66 1.42 -3.74
N GLU A 63 8.99 1.43 -3.80
CA GLU A 63 9.78 2.67 -3.95
C GLU A 63 9.61 3.34 -5.33
N GLN A 64 9.08 2.63 -6.33
CA GLN A 64 8.86 3.19 -7.67
C GLN A 64 7.54 3.97 -7.77
N ALA A 65 6.68 3.80 -6.78
CA ALA A 65 5.34 4.31 -6.76
C ALA A 65 5.28 5.74 -6.21
N ASN A 66 5.65 6.72 -7.03
CA ASN A 66 5.44 8.15 -6.72
C ASN A 66 3.94 8.50 -6.78
N PHE A 67 3.24 8.43 -5.64
CA PHE A 67 1.84 8.82 -5.55
C PHE A 67 1.66 10.02 -4.62
N ASN A 68 1.60 11.22 -5.20
CA ASN A 68 1.02 12.38 -4.52
C ASN A 68 -0.50 12.22 -4.48
N CYS A 69 -1.09 12.34 -3.30
CA CYS A 69 -2.55 12.32 -3.11
C CYS A 69 -3.27 13.59 -3.59
N ASP A 70 -2.55 14.55 -4.19
CA ASP A 70 -3.07 15.86 -4.61
C ASP A 70 -3.48 15.93 -6.09
N LYS A 71 -3.77 14.81 -6.76
CA LYS A 71 -4.39 14.83 -8.10
C LYS A 71 -5.80 14.27 -8.07
N ASN A 72 -6.72 15.00 -7.44
CA ASN A 72 -7.90 15.66 -8.06
C ASN A 72 -8.90 16.04 -6.97
#